data_AF-A0A4R4BGB8-F1
#
_entry.id   AF-A0A4R4BGB8-F1
#
_cell.length_a   1.000
_cell.length_b   1.000
_cell.length_c   1.000
_cell.angle_alpha   90.00
_cell.angle_beta   90.00
_cell.angle_gamma   90.00
#
_symmetry.space_group_name_H-M   'P 1'
#
loop_
_entity.id
_entity.type
_entity.pdbx_description
1 polymer ?
#
loop_
_entity_poly.entity_id
_entity_poly.type
_entity_poly.pdbx_seq_one_letter_code
_entity_poly.pdbx_strand_id
1 'polypeptide(L)'
;MIYKEFAKEDEIQSMREKYETGIGWGDVKKELFRVVDRELAGPREKYAMYMNEPNLLYEALEKGAERARKIAKVNLAEIKKRIGFERGR
;
A
#
# COMPACT_ATOMS: atom_id res chain seq x y z
N MET A 1 19.27 -3.65 8.39
CA MET A 1 18.92 -4.99 7.89
C MET A 1 17.43 -5.03 7.64
N ILE A 2 16.98 -5.76 6.62
CA ILE A 2 15.57 -5.84 6.19
C ILE A 2 14.63 -6.27 7.33
N TYR A 3 15.09 -7.10 8.28
CA TYR A 3 14.30 -7.58 9.43
C TYR A 3 13.60 -6.47 10.21
N LYS A 4 14.28 -5.35 10.48
CA LYS A 4 13.74 -4.25 11.28
C LYS A 4 12.57 -3.51 10.60
N GLU A 5 12.41 -3.67 9.29
CA GLU A 5 11.33 -3.01 8.53
C GLU A 5 9.98 -3.72 8.75
N PHE A 6 9.98 -4.94 9.31
CA PHE A 6 8.79 -5.78 9.52
C PHE A 6 8.62 -6.25 10.97
N ALA A 7 9.65 -6.10 11.79
CA ALA A 7 9.69 -6.57 13.17
C ALA A 7 9.34 -5.44 14.14
N LYS A 8 8.75 -5.81 15.28
CA LYS A 8 8.51 -4.90 16.41
C LYS A 8 9.79 -4.64 17.19
N GLU A 9 9.79 -3.59 17.99
CA GLU A 9 10.95 -3.12 18.76
C GLU A 9 11.52 -4.18 19.71
N ASP A 10 10.66 -4.98 20.34
CA ASP A 10 11.05 -6.11 21.18
C ASP A 10 11.69 -7.25 20.35
N GLU A 11 11.15 -7.53 19.18
CA GLU A 11 11.70 -8.52 18.24
C GLU A 11 13.04 -8.09 17.66
N ILE A 12 13.23 -6.79 17.42
CA ILE A 12 14.49 -6.18 16.97
C ILE A 12 15.54 -6.31 18.07
N GLN A 13 15.19 -6.01 19.31
CA GLN A 13 16.09 -6.13 20.45
C GLN A 13 16.50 -7.60 20.68
N SER A 14 15.54 -8.52 20.65
CA SER A 14 15.84 -9.96 20.73
C SER A 14 16.73 -10.44 19.58
N MET A 15 16.51 -9.94 18.36
CA MET A 15 17.35 -10.27 17.22
C MET A 15 18.79 -9.74 17.38
N ARG A 16 18.97 -8.55 17.97
CA ARG A 16 20.30 -8.02 18.29
C ARG A 16 21.07 -8.94 19.24
N GLU A 17 20.43 -9.38 20.32
CA GLU A 17 21.02 -10.32 21.27
C GLU A 17 21.37 -11.68 20.62
N LYS A 18 20.51 -12.16 19.72
CA LYS A 18 20.78 -13.35 18.90
C LYS A 18 22.01 -13.17 18.02
N TYR A 19 22.24 -11.98 17.45
CA TYR A 19 23.48 -11.69 16.71
C TYR A 19 24.70 -11.68 17.61
N GLU A 20 24.61 -11.06 18.78
CA GLU A 20 25.71 -11.01 19.76
C GLU A 20 26.10 -12.41 20.26
N THR A 21 25.13 -13.33 20.34
CA THR A 21 25.34 -14.74 20.72
C THR A 21 25.68 -15.67 19.54
N GLY A 22 25.81 -15.12 18.32
CA GLY A 22 26.31 -15.86 17.16
C GLY A 22 25.26 -16.65 16.36
N ILE A 23 24.03 -16.15 16.25
CA ILE A 23 22.97 -16.79 15.44
C ILE A 23 23.44 -17.11 14.00
N GLY A 24 23.08 -18.30 13.53
CA GLY A 24 23.34 -18.73 12.16
C GLY A 24 22.44 -18.01 11.14
N TRP A 25 22.97 -17.77 9.93
CA TRP A 25 22.24 -17.12 8.84
C TRP A 25 20.95 -17.83 8.43
N GLY A 26 20.90 -19.16 8.56
CA GLY A 26 19.69 -19.94 8.31
C GLY A 26 18.55 -19.55 9.25
N ASP A 27 18.86 -19.33 10.53
CA ASP A 27 17.86 -18.97 11.54
C ASP A 27 17.46 -17.49 11.44
N VAL A 28 18.39 -16.60 11.10
CA VAL A 28 18.07 -15.21 10.72
C VAL A 28 17.03 -15.17 9.60
N LYS A 29 17.23 -15.98 8.54
CA LYS A 29 16.29 -16.03 7.41
C LYS A 29 14.92 -16.56 7.81
N LYS A 30 14.85 -17.56 8.71
CA LYS A 30 13.58 -18.08 9.24
C LYS A 30 12.83 -17.04 10.06
N GLU A 31 13.55 -16.28 10.89
CA GLU A 31 12.96 -15.18 11.66
C GLU A 31 12.45 -14.07 10.74
N LEU A 32 13.24 -13.69 9.73
CA LEU A 32 12.81 -12.73 8.70
C LEU A 32 11.55 -13.20 7.97
N PHE A 33 11.52 -14.47 7.56
CA PHE A 33 10.35 -15.04 6.90
C PHE A 33 9.10 -14.91 7.78
N ARG A 34 9.21 -15.24 9.08
CA ARG A 34 8.08 -15.15 10.02
C ARG A 34 7.52 -13.74 10.14
N VAL A 35 8.38 -12.73 10.30
CA VAL A 35 7.90 -11.34 10.45
C VAL A 35 7.30 -10.80 9.15
N VAL A 36 7.91 -11.11 8.00
CA VAL A 36 7.40 -10.70 6.68
C VAL A 36 6.07 -11.39 6.38
N ASP A 37 5.96 -12.68 6.66
CA ASP A 37 4.73 -13.44 6.40
C ASP A 37 3.57 -12.92 7.23
N ARG A 38 3.80 -12.64 8.52
CA ARG A 38 2.82 -12.01 9.41
C ARG A 38 2.36 -10.66 8.88
N GLU A 39 3.29 -9.79 8.47
CA GLU A 39 2.95 -8.44 8.00
C GLU A 39 2.19 -8.48 6.67
N LEU A 40 2.56 -9.40 5.77
CA LEU A 40 1.95 -9.50 4.44
C LEU A 40 0.68 -10.36 4.40
N ALA A 41 0.30 -11.05 5.48
CA ALA A 41 -0.90 -11.88 5.53
C ALA A 41 -2.17 -11.10 5.14
N GLY A 42 -2.46 -9.99 5.83
CA GLY A 42 -3.63 -9.16 5.54
C GLY A 42 -3.64 -8.54 4.13
N PRO A 43 -2.54 -7.91 3.67
CA PRO A 43 -2.44 -7.43 2.30
C PRO A 43 -2.65 -8.53 1.24
N ARG A 44 -2.11 -9.75 1.45
CA ARG A 44 -2.30 -10.88 0.53
C ARG A 44 -3.75 -11.36 0.50
N GLU A 45 -4.43 -11.41 1.64
CA GLU A 45 -5.86 -11.74 1.71
C GLU A 45 -6.70 -10.73 0.94
N LYS A 46 -6.46 -9.43 1.15
CA LYS A 46 -7.16 -8.36 0.40
C LYS A 46 -6.89 -8.44 -1.09
N TYR A 47 -5.63 -8.69 -1.47
CA TYR A 47 -5.27 -8.87 -2.87
C TYR A 47 -6.04 -10.06 -3.47
N ALA A 48 -6.01 -11.22 -2.81
CA ALA A 48 -6.73 -12.40 -3.27
C ALA A 48 -8.25 -12.15 -3.38
N MET A 49 -8.85 -11.45 -2.42
CA MET A 49 -10.26 -11.05 -2.46
C MET A 49 -10.56 -10.22 -3.72
N TYR A 50 -9.78 -9.18 -4.02
CA TYR A 50 -10.00 -8.36 -5.21
C TYR A 50 -9.76 -9.11 -6.53
N MET A 51 -8.81 -10.05 -6.56
CA MET A 51 -8.55 -10.86 -7.76
C MET A 51 -9.64 -11.91 -7.99
N ASN A 52 -10.23 -12.46 -6.92
CA ASN A 52 -11.33 -13.41 -7.00
C ASN A 52 -12.68 -12.73 -7.30
N GLU A 53 -12.86 -11.48 -6.87
CA GLU A 53 -14.05 -10.68 -7.12
C GLU A 53 -13.71 -9.33 -7.79
N PRO A 54 -13.35 -9.31 -9.09
CA PRO A 54 -12.93 -8.09 -9.79
C PRO A 54 -13.96 -6.96 -9.77
N ASN A 55 -15.26 -7.28 -9.63
CA ASN A 55 -16.32 -6.30 -9.52
C ASN A 55 -16.15 -5.36 -8.32
N LEU A 56 -15.63 -5.86 -7.18
CA LEU A 56 -15.33 -5.02 -6.02
C LEU A 56 -14.26 -3.97 -6.34
N LEU A 57 -13.26 -4.34 -7.15
CA LEU A 57 -12.22 -3.43 -7.62
C LEU A 57 -12.81 -2.37 -8.58
N TYR A 58 -13.63 -2.78 -9.54
CA TYR A 58 -14.26 -1.84 -10.48
C TYR A 58 -15.18 -0.85 -9.78
N GLU A 59 -15.98 -1.31 -8.81
CA GLU A 59 -16.84 -0.43 -8.02
C GLU A 59 -16.02 0.61 -7.23
N ALA A 60 -14.91 0.20 -6.62
CA ALA A 60 -14.00 1.10 -5.92
C ALA A 60 -13.38 2.14 -6.87
N LEU A 61 -12.96 1.70 -8.06
CA LEU A 61 -12.41 2.59 -9.10
C LEU A 61 -13.44 3.59 -9.61
N GLU A 62 -14.68 3.16 -9.90
CA GLU A 62 -15.72 4.06 -10.40
C GLU A 62 -16.09 5.12 -9.35
N LYS A 63 -16.26 4.71 -8.08
CA LYS A 63 -16.48 5.65 -6.97
C LYS A 63 -15.34 6.67 -6.83
N GLY A 64 -14.10 6.25 -7.04
CA GLY A 64 -12.94 7.15 -7.07
C GLY A 64 -12.98 8.11 -8.26
N ALA A 65 -13.30 7.59 -9.44
CA ALA A 65 -13.41 8.37 -10.68
C ALA A 65 -14.51 9.43 -10.58
N GLU A 66 -15.68 9.11 -10.04
CA GLU A 66 -16.77 10.07 -9.82
C GLU A 66 -16.34 11.24 -8.93
N ARG A 67 -15.66 10.96 -7.81
CA ARG A 67 -15.13 12.01 -6.90
C ARG A 67 -14.11 12.89 -7.62
N ALA A 68 -13.15 12.26 -8.31
CA ALA A 68 -12.12 12.97 -9.06
C ALA A 68 -12.73 13.84 -10.17
N ARG A 69 -13.71 13.33 -10.93
CA ARG A 69 -14.40 14.06 -12.00
C ARG A 69 -15.13 15.30 -11.48
N LYS A 70 -15.73 15.26 -10.28
CA LYS A 70 -16.39 16.43 -9.68
C LYS A 70 -15.38 17.57 -9.47
N ILE A 71 -14.22 17.26 -8.90
CA ILE A 71 -13.15 18.23 -8.66
C ILE A 71 -12.58 18.73 -10.00
N ALA A 72 -12.26 17.82 -10.92
CA ALA A 72 -11.69 18.16 -12.22
C ALA A 72 -12.62 19.04 -13.06
N LYS A 73 -13.94 18.81 -13.04
CA LYS A 73 -14.91 19.64 -13.75
C LYS A 73 -14.90 21.09 -13.28
N VAL A 74 -14.86 21.32 -11.96
CA VAL A 74 -14.81 22.68 -11.38
C VAL A 74 -13.52 23.38 -11.78
N ASN A 75 -12.38 22.72 -11.57
CA ASN A 75 -11.07 23.30 -11.90
C ASN A 75 -10.95 23.61 -13.40
N LEU A 76 -11.41 22.69 -14.26
CA LEU A 76 -11.33 22.87 -15.71
C LEU A 76 -12.24 24.02 -16.18
N ALA A 77 -13.43 24.20 -15.58
CA ALA A 77 -14.30 25.32 -15.89
C ALA A 77 -13.65 26.66 -15.51
N GLU A 78 -13.00 26.73 -14.34
CA GLU A 78 -12.28 27.92 -13.90
C GLU A 78 -11.08 28.23 -14.80
N ILE A 79 -10.27 27.22 -15.16
CA ILE A 79 -9.15 27.38 -16.08
C ILE A 79 -9.65 27.91 -17.43
N LYS A 80 -10.69 27.30 -17.99
CA LYS A 80 -11.30 27.72 -19.27
C LYS A 80 -11.74 29.18 -19.24
N LYS A 81 -12.39 29.62 -18.16
CA LYS A 81 -12.77 31.02 -17.95
C LYS A 81 -11.57 31.95 -17.93
N ARG A 82 -10.51 31.58 -17.19
CA ARG A 82 -9.29 32.41 -17.05
C ARG A 82 -8.51 32.57 -18.37
N ILE A 83 -8.50 31.55 -19.21
CA ILE A 83 -7.79 31.57 -20.50
C ILE A 83 -8.65 32.10 -21.67
N GLY A 84 -9.87 32.58 -21.40
CA GLY A 84 -10.79 33.08 -22.42
C GLY A 84 -11.37 32.01 -23.34
N PHE A 85 -11.28 30.72 -22.96
CA PHE A 85 -11.89 29.61 -23.68
C PHE A 85 -13.31 29.38 -23.14
N GLU A 86 -14.23 30.30 -23.42
CA GLU A 86 -15.66 30.00 -23.31
C GLU A 86 -16.08 29.30 -24.59
N ARG A 87 -16.73 28.13 -24.47
CA ARG A 87 -17.41 27.51 -25.62
C ARG A 87 -18.38 28.56 -26.14
N GLY A 88 -18.05 29.12 -27.32
CA GLY A 88 -18.94 30.00 -28.05
C GLY A 88 -20.30 29.35 -28.24
N ARG A 89 -21.31 30.22 -28.35
CA ARG A 89 -22.56 29.94 -29.04
C ARG A 89 -22.34 29.16 -30.33
#